data_AF-A0A059XY95-F1
#
_entry.id   AF-A0A059XY95-F1
#
_cell.length_a   1.000
_cell.length_b   1.000
_cell.length_c   1.000
_cell.angle_alpha   90.00
_cell.angle_beta   90.00
_cell.angle_gamma   90.00
#
_symmetry.space_group_name_H-M   'P 1'
#
loop_
_entity.id
_entity.type
_entity.pdbx_description
1 polymer ?
#
loop_
_entity_poly.entity_id
_entity_poly.type
_entity_poly.pdbx_seq_one_letter_code
_entity_poly.pdbx_strand_id
1 'polypeptide(L)'
;MSDRPAGRMPLTVHRNVGRWLSEILHASIRDTGVSSRIEFVRRTLHGWVREEYSETELPNAVYRNLYFPVLDAQPAHAGSGKIETISECDRLKNLVRNVTDTLVENYPQGLESEALLIALDGVKLELARIRKDIEMYGDPRKR
;
A
#
# COMPACT_ATOMS: atom_id res chain seq x y z
N MET A 1 -17.05 -13.07 -13.51
CA MET A 1 -15.89 -12.83 -14.40
C MET A 1 -14.80 -12.28 -13.50
N SER A 2 -13.55 -12.70 -13.69
CA SER A 2 -12.45 -12.23 -12.84
C SER A 2 -12.07 -10.81 -13.30
N ASP A 3 -12.15 -9.86 -12.38
CA ASP A 3 -11.89 -8.43 -12.55
C ASP A 3 -10.38 -8.14 -12.43
N ARG A 4 -9.55 -9.01 -13.01
CA ARG A 4 -8.09 -8.93 -12.90
C ARG A 4 -7.47 -8.54 -14.25
N PRO A 5 -6.49 -7.62 -14.28
CA PRO A 5 -5.72 -7.34 -15.49
C PRO A 5 -5.05 -8.60 -16.05
N ALA A 6 -4.89 -8.67 -17.38
CA ALA A 6 -4.11 -9.74 -18.00
C ALA A 6 -2.64 -9.64 -17.57
N GLY A 7 -2.00 -10.77 -17.28
CA GLY A 7 -0.62 -10.83 -16.79
C GLY A 7 -0.51 -11.58 -15.47
N ARG A 8 0.68 -11.67 -14.88
CA ARG A 8 0.93 -12.30 -13.57
C ARG A 8 2.14 -11.58 -12.97
N MET A 9 1.96 -10.92 -11.83
CA MET A 9 3.07 -10.23 -11.19
C MET A 9 3.90 -11.26 -10.44
N PRO A 10 5.25 -11.28 -10.54
CA PRO A 10 6.06 -12.27 -9.85
C PRO A 10 5.89 -12.23 -8.32
N LEU A 11 5.97 -13.38 -7.64
CA LEU A 11 5.79 -13.45 -6.18
C LEU A 11 6.77 -12.57 -5.39
N THR A 12 8.01 -12.43 -5.87
CA THR A 12 9.00 -11.54 -5.27
C THR A 12 8.55 -10.08 -5.32
N VAL A 13 7.92 -9.69 -6.43
CA VAL A 13 7.34 -8.36 -6.62
C VAL A 13 6.12 -8.17 -5.72
N HIS A 14 5.22 -9.15 -5.64
CA HIS A 14 4.12 -9.13 -4.67
C HIS A 14 4.59 -8.92 -3.23
N ARG A 15 5.67 -9.60 -2.81
CA ARG A 15 6.23 -9.44 -1.46
C ARG A 15 6.72 -8.02 -1.22
N ASN A 16 7.39 -7.41 -2.20
CA ASN A 16 7.86 -6.03 -2.09
C ASN A 16 6.68 -5.06 -1.97
N VAL A 17 5.67 -5.21 -2.83
CA VAL A 17 4.45 -4.39 -2.81
C VAL A 17 3.72 -4.56 -1.48
N GLY A 18 3.54 -5.80 -1.01
CA GLY A 18 2.91 -6.09 0.28
C GLY A 18 3.64 -5.45 1.46
N ARG A 19 4.98 -5.47 1.45
CA ARG A 19 5.80 -4.79 2.46
C ARG A 19 5.57 -3.29 2.45
N TRP A 20 5.66 -2.63 1.28
CA TRP A 20 5.45 -1.19 1.17
C TRP A 20 4.04 -0.78 1.60
N LEU A 21 3.00 -1.50 1.16
CA LEU A 21 1.62 -1.23 1.56
C LEU A 21 1.41 -1.40 3.08
N SER A 22 2.07 -2.37 3.71
CA SER A 22 1.99 -2.54 5.15
C SER A 22 2.73 -1.44 5.91
N GLU A 23 3.91 -1.02 5.43
CA GLU A 23 4.64 0.13 6.00
C GLU A 23 3.83 1.43 5.90
N ILE A 24 3.14 1.67 4.77
CA ILE A 24 2.25 2.82 4.61
C ILE A 24 1.08 2.71 5.60
N LEU A 25 0.39 1.56 5.63
CA LEU A 25 -0.79 1.40 6.49
C LEU A 25 -0.46 1.63 7.96
N HIS A 26 0.64 1.07 8.47
CA HIS A 26 0.98 1.23 9.88
C HIS A 26 1.32 2.68 10.25
N ALA A 27 2.01 3.41 9.36
CA ALA A 27 2.32 4.81 9.59
C ALA A 27 1.07 5.70 9.57
N SER A 28 0.04 5.31 8.81
CA SER A 28 -1.14 6.13 8.53
C SER A 28 -2.44 5.54 9.08
N ILE A 29 -2.41 4.58 10.02
CA ILE A 29 -3.61 3.82 10.43
C ILE A 29 -4.72 4.73 10.98
N ARG A 30 -4.34 5.86 11.60
CA ARG A 30 -5.25 6.89 12.13
C ARG A 30 -5.63 7.96 11.11
N ASP A 31 -4.99 7.99 9.95
CA ASP A 31 -5.31 8.87 8.82
C ASP A 31 -6.25 8.14 7.86
N THR A 32 -7.55 8.17 8.17
CA THR A 32 -8.58 7.36 7.48
C THR A 32 -8.61 7.54 5.96
N GLY A 33 -8.28 8.74 5.46
CA GLY A 33 -8.16 9.00 4.02
C GLY A 33 -7.04 8.21 3.35
N VAL A 34 -5.95 7.91 4.06
CA VAL A 34 -4.83 7.09 3.57
C VAL A 34 -5.10 5.62 3.85
N SER A 35 -5.40 5.26 5.10
CA SER A 35 -5.51 3.86 5.52
C SER A 35 -6.59 3.08 4.78
N SER A 36 -7.78 3.65 4.58
CA SER A 36 -8.87 2.99 3.87
C SER A 36 -8.52 2.66 2.41
N ARG A 37 -7.83 3.56 1.71
CA ARG A 37 -7.38 3.36 0.32
C ARG A 37 -6.29 2.30 0.23
N ILE A 38 -5.34 2.30 1.17
CA ILE A 38 -4.29 1.27 1.23
C ILE A 38 -4.86 -0.11 1.55
N GLU A 39 -5.85 -0.19 2.45
CA GLU A 39 -6.56 -1.45 2.71
C GLU A 39 -7.29 -1.96 1.47
N PHE A 40 -7.96 -1.08 0.73
CA PHE A 40 -8.59 -1.43 -0.55
C PHE A 40 -7.56 -2.04 -1.50
N VAL A 41 -6.43 -1.38 -1.74
CA VAL A 41 -5.37 -1.89 -2.62
C VAL A 41 -4.86 -3.27 -2.17
N ARG A 42 -4.60 -3.45 -0.86
CA ARG A 42 -4.15 -4.73 -0.30
C ARG A 42 -5.15 -5.86 -0.53
N ARG A 43 -6.44 -5.60 -0.28
CA ARG A 43 -7.49 -6.62 -0.43
C ARG A 43 -7.66 -7.03 -1.89
N THR A 44 -7.69 -6.07 -2.80
CA THR A 44 -7.81 -6.33 -4.24
C THR A 44 -6.63 -7.14 -4.76
N LEU A 45 -5.40 -6.71 -4.47
CA LEU A 45 -4.20 -7.45 -4.88
C LEU A 45 -4.12 -8.85 -4.24
N HIS A 46 -4.57 -9.00 -3.00
CA HIS A 46 -4.66 -10.31 -2.36
C HIS A 46 -5.66 -11.22 -3.07
N GLY A 47 -6.82 -10.70 -3.47
CA GLY A 47 -7.79 -11.43 -4.29
C GLY A 47 -7.18 -11.92 -5.60
N TRP A 48 -6.49 -11.04 -6.32
CA TRP A 48 -5.85 -11.35 -7.61
C TRP A 48 -4.81 -12.47 -7.51
N VAL A 49 -4.04 -12.54 -6.41
CA VAL A 49 -3.02 -13.59 -6.24
C VAL A 49 -3.63 -15.00 -6.28
N ARG A 50 -4.86 -15.21 -5.80
CA ARG A 50 -5.52 -16.53 -5.86
C ARG A 50 -5.86 -16.96 -7.28
N GLU A 51 -6.00 -16.00 -8.17
CA GLU A 51 -6.30 -16.23 -9.58
C GLU A 51 -5.02 -16.37 -10.40
N GLU A 52 -3.92 -15.78 -9.93
CA GLU A 52 -2.60 -15.81 -10.58
C GLU A 52 -1.78 -17.05 -10.25
N TYR A 53 -2.01 -17.67 -9.10
CA TYR A 53 -1.21 -18.76 -8.57
C TYR A 53 -2.10 -19.91 -8.14
N SER A 54 -1.74 -21.14 -8.53
CA SER A 54 -2.36 -22.33 -7.95
C SER A 54 -1.93 -22.53 -6.48
N GLU A 55 -2.68 -23.34 -5.74
CA GLU A 55 -2.31 -23.71 -4.36
C GLU A 55 -0.98 -24.49 -4.30
N THR A 56 -0.59 -25.17 -5.38
CA THR A 56 0.71 -25.85 -5.47
C THR A 56 1.87 -24.89 -5.70
N GLU A 57 1.66 -23.79 -6.42
CA GLU A 57 2.66 -22.75 -6.65
C GLU A 57 2.80 -21.79 -5.46
N LEU A 58 1.69 -21.50 -4.77
CA LEU A 58 1.65 -20.62 -3.62
C LEU A 58 0.88 -21.28 -2.47
N PRO A 59 1.61 -21.95 -1.55
CA PRO A 59 0.99 -22.56 -0.39
C PRO A 59 0.16 -21.55 0.40
N ASN A 60 -0.99 -21.98 0.89
CA ASN A 60 -2.00 -21.14 1.56
C ASN A 60 -1.43 -20.28 2.70
N ALA A 61 -0.44 -20.79 3.45
CA ALA A 61 0.25 -20.04 4.50
C ALA A 61 1.06 -18.84 3.96
N VAL A 62 1.71 -18.99 2.80
CA VAL A 62 2.47 -17.92 2.15
C VAL A 62 1.51 -16.89 1.55
N TYR A 63 0.43 -17.36 0.92
CA TYR A 63 -0.63 -16.51 0.38
C TYR A 63 -1.20 -15.55 1.43
N ARG A 64 -1.62 -16.07 2.60
CA ARG A 64 -2.21 -15.28 3.69
C ARG A 64 -1.27 -14.16 4.17
N ASN A 65 0.03 -14.46 4.25
CA ASN A 65 1.02 -13.51 4.77
C ASN A 65 1.49 -12.47 3.75
N LEU A 66 1.18 -12.62 2.46
CA LEU A 66 1.73 -11.79 1.39
C LEU A 66 1.32 -10.32 1.51
N TYR A 67 0.03 -10.09 1.74
CA TYR A 67 -0.55 -8.76 1.94
C TYR A 67 -1.12 -8.57 3.33
N PHE A 68 -1.16 -9.60 4.18
CA PHE A 68 -1.65 -9.52 5.55
C PHE A 68 -0.68 -10.25 6.49
N PRO A 69 0.58 -9.78 6.60
CA PRO A 69 1.54 -10.41 7.50
C PRO A 69 0.99 -10.36 8.93
N VAL A 70 1.15 -11.47 9.66
CA VAL A 70 0.88 -11.51 11.10
C VAL A 70 1.68 -10.36 11.74
N LEU A 71 0.99 -9.54 12.53
CA LEU A 71 1.48 -8.26 13.07
C LEU A 71 2.82 -8.38 13.82
N ASP A 72 3.18 -9.58 14.27
CA ASP A 72 4.43 -9.90 14.98
C ASP A 72 5.69 -9.83 14.10
N ALA A 73 5.54 -9.77 12.76
CA ALA A 73 6.66 -9.79 11.81
C ALA A 73 7.03 -8.42 11.22
N GLN A 74 6.23 -7.39 11.47
CA GLN A 74 6.59 -6.03 11.08
C GLN A 74 7.47 -5.42 12.17
N PRO A 75 8.60 -4.77 11.83
CA PRO A 75 9.34 -4.02 12.83
C PRO A 75 8.36 -3.06 13.49
N ALA A 76 8.39 -3.02 14.82
CA ALA A 76 7.66 -2.04 15.61
C ALA A 76 8.08 -0.65 15.15
N HIS A 77 7.42 -0.12 14.13
CA HIS A 77 7.46 1.31 13.85
C HIS A 77 6.68 1.92 15.02
N ALA A 78 7.43 2.33 16.05
CA ALA A 78 6.98 3.10 17.20
C ALA A 78 6.52 4.50 16.75
N GLY A 79 5.61 4.54 15.78
CA GLY A 79 4.91 5.73 15.32
C GLY A 79 3.56 5.80 16.00
N SER A 80 3.02 7.01 16.13
CA SER A 80 1.70 7.27 16.71
C SER A 80 0.54 6.70 15.89
N GLY A 81 0.84 6.03 14.75
CA GLY A 81 -0.12 5.61 13.73
C GLY A 81 -0.74 6.78 12.96
N LYS A 82 -0.19 7.99 13.13
CA LYS A 82 -0.65 9.22 12.51
C LYS A 82 0.54 9.93 11.88
N ILE A 83 0.35 10.43 10.68
CA ILE A 83 1.36 11.18 9.93
C ILE A 83 1.49 12.57 10.55
N GLU A 84 2.66 12.85 11.12
CA GLU A 84 2.87 14.06 11.93
C GLU A 84 4.06 14.90 11.45
N THR A 85 4.92 14.35 10.59
CA THR A 85 6.13 15.05 10.13
C THR A 85 6.21 15.13 8.61
N ILE A 86 6.84 16.19 8.08
CA ILE A 86 7.09 16.33 6.64
C ILE A 86 7.94 15.17 6.12
N SER A 87 8.96 14.76 6.88
CA SER A 87 9.82 13.63 6.51
C SER A 87 9.03 12.32 6.39
N GLU A 88 8.01 12.13 7.23
CA GLU A 88 7.12 10.97 7.15
C GLU A 88 6.23 11.05 5.90
N CYS A 89 5.64 12.22 5.60
CA CYS A 89 4.92 12.43 4.34
C CYS A 89 5.78 12.11 3.11
N ASP A 90 7.01 12.62 3.07
CA ASP A 90 7.91 12.42 1.93
C ASP A 90 8.33 10.95 1.79
N ARG A 91 8.60 10.27 2.91
CA ARG A 91 8.87 8.82 2.93
C ARG A 91 7.69 8.02 2.39
N LEU A 92 6.48 8.28 2.89
CA LEU A 92 5.27 7.58 2.47
C LEU A 92 4.94 7.85 1.00
N LYS A 93 5.14 9.08 0.53
CA LYS A 93 4.97 9.43 -0.89
C LYS A 93 5.90 8.61 -1.79
N ASN A 94 7.15 8.41 -1.39
CA ASN A 94 8.09 7.56 -2.12
C ASN A 94 7.66 6.09 -2.13
N LEU A 95 7.14 5.56 -1.02
CA LEU A 95 6.59 4.19 -0.99
C LEU A 95 5.38 4.03 -1.91
N VAL A 96 4.45 4.99 -1.90
CA VAL A 96 3.27 4.99 -2.78
C VAL A 96 3.69 5.06 -4.25
N ARG A 97 4.72 5.84 -4.58
CA ARG A 97 5.31 5.87 -5.92
C ARG A 97 5.85 4.48 -6.31
N ASN A 98 6.65 3.84 -5.45
CA ASN A 98 7.20 2.52 -5.74
C ASN A 98 6.10 1.49 -6.01
N VAL A 99 5.01 1.51 -5.24
CA VAL A 99 3.83 0.67 -5.50
C VAL A 99 3.21 1.01 -6.86
N THR A 100 2.98 2.30 -7.14
CA THR A 100 2.38 2.76 -8.41
C THR A 100 3.19 2.25 -9.61
N ASP A 101 4.49 2.52 -9.61
CA ASP A 101 5.39 2.16 -10.72
C ASP A 101 5.41 0.65 -10.93
N THR A 102 5.45 -0.12 -9.83
CA THR A 102 5.43 -1.58 -9.89
C THR A 102 4.11 -2.12 -10.46
N LEU A 103 2.96 -1.54 -10.09
CA LEU A 103 1.67 -1.96 -10.63
C LEU A 103 1.56 -1.61 -12.12
N VAL A 104 2.04 -0.45 -12.55
CA VAL A 104 2.05 -0.06 -13.97
C VAL A 104 2.93 -1.01 -14.79
N GLU A 105 4.10 -1.38 -14.28
CA GLU A 105 5.02 -2.30 -14.95
C GLU A 105 4.43 -3.72 -15.11
N ASN A 106 3.74 -4.22 -14.07
CA ASN A 106 3.26 -5.60 -14.04
C ASN A 106 1.82 -5.78 -14.51
N TYR A 107 1.02 -4.70 -14.54
CA TYR A 107 -0.37 -4.69 -14.97
C TYR A 107 -0.69 -3.49 -15.88
N PRO A 108 -0.04 -3.38 -17.05
CA PRO A 108 -0.07 -2.18 -17.89
C PRO A 108 -1.46 -1.88 -18.49
N GLN A 109 -2.40 -2.83 -18.53
CA GLN A 109 -3.75 -2.62 -19.07
C GLN A 109 -4.83 -3.43 -18.33
N GLY A 110 -5.79 -2.73 -17.73
CA GLY A 110 -7.01 -3.28 -17.13
C GLY A 110 -7.80 -2.20 -16.36
N LEU A 111 -9.13 -2.16 -16.50
CA LEU A 111 -10.00 -1.22 -15.74
C LEU A 111 -9.79 -1.32 -14.22
N GLU A 112 -9.33 -2.48 -13.77
CA GLU A 112 -9.18 -2.80 -12.36
C GLU A 112 -7.79 -2.44 -11.84
N SER A 113 -6.76 -2.41 -12.70
CA SER A 113 -5.52 -1.71 -12.36
C SER A 113 -5.74 -0.19 -12.31
N GLU A 114 -6.64 0.36 -13.14
CA GLU A 114 -7.03 1.77 -13.05
C GLU A 114 -7.65 2.12 -11.68
N ALA A 115 -8.54 1.28 -11.14
CA ALA A 115 -9.11 1.47 -9.80
C ALA A 115 -8.03 1.50 -8.69
N LEU A 116 -7.02 0.62 -8.77
CA LEU A 116 -5.88 0.63 -7.86
C LEU A 116 -5.04 1.91 -7.99
N LEU A 117 -4.79 2.36 -9.21
CA LEU A 117 -4.03 3.58 -9.48
C LEU A 117 -4.77 4.82 -8.99
N ILE A 118 -6.09 4.90 -9.19
CA ILE A 118 -6.95 5.96 -8.65
C ILE A 118 -6.87 5.99 -7.12
N ALA A 119 -6.92 4.83 -6.46
CA ALA A 119 -6.77 4.77 -5.01
C ALA A 119 -5.39 5.27 -4.54
N LEU A 120 -4.31 4.91 -5.24
CA LEU A 120 -2.94 5.36 -4.93
C LEU A 120 -2.76 6.86 -5.20
N ASP A 121 -3.37 7.42 -6.24
CA ASP A 121 -3.37 8.86 -6.48
C ASP A 121 -4.16 9.62 -5.41
N GLY A 122 -5.28 9.07 -4.96
CA GLY A 122 -6.00 9.57 -3.79
C GLY A 122 -5.12 9.61 -2.54
N VAL A 123 -4.29 8.59 -2.33
CA VAL A 123 -3.30 8.60 -1.23
C VAL A 123 -2.26 9.71 -1.43
N LYS A 124 -1.73 9.91 -2.63
CA LYS A 124 -0.76 11.00 -2.91
C LYS A 124 -1.35 12.38 -2.59
N LEU A 125 -2.63 12.59 -2.91
CA LEU A 125 -3.34 13.83 -2.62
C LEU A 125 -3.54 14.05 -1.12
N GLU A 126 -3.94 13.01 -0.37
CA GLU A 126 -4.06 13.10 1.09
C GLU A 126 -2.71 13.37 1.76
N LEU A 127 -1.63 12.71 1.32
CA LEU A 127 -0.28 12.98 1.82
C LEU A 127 0.16 14.43 1.55
N ALA A 128 -0.17 14.97 0.38
CA ALA A 128 0.13 16.37 0.06
C ALA A 128 -0.66 17.35 0.94
N ARG A 129 -1.93 17.04 1.23
CA ARG A 129 -2.77 17.81 2.15
C ARG A 129 -2.21 17.80 3.57
N ILE A 130 -1.91 16.62 4.11
CA ILE A 130 -1.33 16.46 5.45
C ILE A 130 0.00 17.20 5.56
N ARG A 131 0.88 17.07 4.54
CA ARG A 131 2.15 17.78 4.48
C ARG A 131 1.94 19.30 4.57
N LYS A 132 0.98 19.85 3.82
CA LYS A 132 0.64 21.28 3.87
C LYS A 132 0.11 21.70 5.24
N ASP A 133 -0.71 20.88 5.88
CA ASP A 133 -1.22 21.15 7.23
C ASP A 133 -0.08 21.19 8.25
N ILE A 134 0.88 20.27 8.16
CA ILE A 134 2.09 20.27 9.01
C ILE A 134 2.95 21.50 8.75
N GLU A 135 3.09 21.95 7.50
CA GLU A 135 3.82 23.19 7.15
C GLU A 135 3.15 24.44 7.73
N MET A 136 1.82 24.51 7.68
CA MET A 136 1.06 25.69 8.15
C MET A 136 0.95 25.75 9.68
N TYR A 137 0.76 24.61 10.34
CA TYR A 137 0.51 24.55 11.78
C TYR A 137 1.72 24.06 12.58
N GLY A 138 2.81 23.68 11.94
CA GLY A 138 4.01 23.15 12.59
C GLY A 138 3.86 21.70 13.03
N ASP A 139 5.01 21.05 13.24
CA ASP A 139 5.10 19.65 13.66
C ASP A 139 4.53 19.51 15.09
N PRO A 140 3.42 18.77 15.29
CA PRO A 140 2.81 18.61 16.59
C PRO A 140 3.72 17.89 17.60
N ARG A 141 4.80 17.21 17.17
CA ARG A 141 5.80 16.61 18.06
C ARG A 141 6.86 17.59 18.57
N LYS A 142 6.94 18.80 17.99
CA LYS A 142 7.91 19.85 18.36
C LYS A 142 7.32 20.94 19.26
N ARG A 143 6.07 20.77 19.71
CA ARG A 143 5.36 21.70 20.60
C ARG A 143 5.45 21.27 22.05
#